data_AF-W4NA06-F1
#
_entry.id   AF-W4NA06-F1
#
_cell.length_a   1.000
_cell.length_b   1.000
_cell.length_c   1.000
_cell.angle_alpha   90.00
_cell.angle_beta   90.00
_cell.angle_gamma   90.00
#
_symmetry.space_group_name_H-M   'P 1'
#
loop_
_entity.id
_entity.type
_entity.pdbx_description
1 polymer ?
#
loop_
_entity_poly.entity_id
_entity_poly.type
_entity_poly.pdbx_seq_one_letter_code
_entity_poly.pdbx_strand_id
1 'polypeptide(L)'
;MEKVTAVRTMKQEIEERRAEESDAQMASQSGLFRMRATVSGMVQGVGFRYFTVIAAQRLNITGWVRNMRDGNVQLEAQGSQQALFAMYERLSVGPRWSRVEHVATECIPVRHGEHEFRVLRDE
;
A
#
# COMPACT_ATOMS: atom_id res chain seq x y z
N MET A 1 5.92 18.39 -48.75
CA MET A 1 4.98 19.14 -47.88
C MET A 1 4.09 18.14 -47.14
N GLU A 2 4.71 17.16 -46.45
CA GLU A 2 4.02 15.92 -46.03
C GLU A 2 4.37 15.52 -44.58
N LYS A 3 5.53 15.94 -44.08
CA LYS A 3 6.00 15.63 -42.71
C LYS A 3 5.29 16.43 -41.61
N VAL A 4 4.60 17.52 -41.93
CA VAL A 4 3.93 18.39 -40.94
C VAL A 4 2.56 17.82 -40.52
N THR A 5 1.88 17.10 -41.41
CA THR A 5 0.55 16.51 -41.13
C THR A 5 0.67 15.29 -40.22
N ALA A 6 1.66 14.41 -40.45
CA ALA A 6 1.85 13.18 -39.66
C ALA A 6 2.20 13.43 -38.18
N VAL A 7 3.00 14.48 -37.90
CA VAL A 7 3.36 14.85 -36.51
C VAL A 7 2.16 15.41 -35.75
N ARG A 8 1.20 16.04 -36.45
CA ARG A 8 -0.03 16.57 -35.85
C ARG A 8 -0.95 15.44 -35.40
N THR A 9 -1.07 14.39 -36.20
CA THR A 9 -1.90 13.22 -35.89
C THR A 9 -1.31 12.39 -34.75
N MET A 10 0.00 12.16 -34.74
CA MET A 10 0.67 11.44 -33.64
C MET A 10 0.58 12.18 -32.30
N LYS A 11 0.57 13.52 -32.28
CA LYS A 11 0.39 14.29 -31.04
C LYS A 11 -1.01 14.12 -30.45
N GLN A 12 -2.05 14.05 -31.28
CA GLN A 12 -3.42 13.81 -30.82
C GLN A 12 -3.58 12.39 -30.25
N GLU A 13 -3.02 11.38 -30.89
CA GLU A 13 -3.09 9.98 -30.40
C GLU A 13 -2.35 9.77 -29.06
N ILE A 14 -1.25 10.50 -28.82
CA ILE A 14 -0.52 10.44 -27.55
C ILE A 14 -1.28 11.15 -26.42
N GLU A 15 -2.01 12.23 -26.72
CA GLU A 15 -2.83 12.94 -25.73
C GLU A 15 -4.09 12.15 -25.36
N GLU A 16 -4.72 11.48 -26.34
CA GLU A 16 -5.91 10.64 -26.11
C GLU A 16 -5.57 9.38 -25.29
N ARG A 17 -4.43 8.71 -25.57
CA ARG A 17 -3.96 7.58 -24.75
C ARG A 17 -3.61 7.99 -23.31
N ARG A 18 -3.09 9.20 -23.10
CA ARG A 18 -2.83 9.77 -21.76
C ARG A 18 -4.12 10.02 -20.97
N ALA A 19 -5.21 10.35 -21.64
CA ALA A 19 -6.50 10.58 -20.99
C ALA A 19 -7.14 9.25 -20.54
N GLU A 20 -7.06 8.19 -21.36
CA GLU A 20 -7.54 6.85 -20.98
C GLU A 20 -6.69 6.22 -19.87
N GLU A 21 -5.37 6.39 -19.91
CA GLU A 21 -4.49 6.00 -18.80
C GLU A 21 -4.80 6.80 -17.52
N SER A 22 -5.13 8.09 -17.64
CA SER A 22 -5.53 8.94 -16.52
C SER A 22 -6.86 8.52 -15.90
N ASP A 23 -7.85 8.11 -16.68
CA ASP A 23 -9.15 7.63 -16.17
C ASP A 23 -9.04 6.25 -15.50
N ALA A 24 -8.18 5.36 -16.01
CA ALA A 24 -7.84 4.11 -15.33
C ALA A 24 -7.04 4.35 -14.03
N GLN A 25 -6.13 5.33 -14.05
CA GLN A 25 -5.39 5.80 -12.87
C GLN A 25 -6.35 6.38 -11.81
N MET A 26 -7.34 7.17 -12.21
CA MET A 26 -8.38 7.79 -11.37
C MET A 26 -9.42 6.80 -10.84
N ALA A 27 -9.81 5.80 -11.64
CA ALA A 27 -10.71 4.72 -11.20
C ALA A 27 -10.03 3.82 -10.16
N SER A 28 -8.73 3.56 -10.30
CA SER A 28 -7.92 2.87 -9.27
C SER A 28 -7.73 3.70 -7.99
N GLN A 29 -7.86 5.04 -8.08
CA GLN A 29 -7.86 5.96 -6.93
C GLN A 29 -9.19 6.00 -6.16
N SER A 30 -10.29 5.55 -6.77
CA SER A 30 -11.65 5.73 -6.21
C SER A 30 -12.10 4.58 -5.28
N GLY A 31 -11.41 3.44 -5.32
CA GLY A 31 -11.72 2.27 -4.48
C GLY A 31 -11.01 2.32 -3.13
N LEU A 32 -11.77 2.20 -2.05
CA LEU A 32 -11.23 1.87 -0.74
C LEU A 32 -11.02 0.36 -0.67
N PHE A 33 -9.81 -0.07 -0.33
CA PHE A 33 -9.44 -1.47 -0.18
C PHE A 33 -8.94 -1.74 1.23
N ARG A 34 -9.01 -3.00 1.66
CA ARG A 34 -8.46 -3.42 2.94
C ARG A 34 -7.70 -4.74 2.77
N MET A 35 -6.51 -4.79 3.36
CA MET A 35 -5.68 -5.99 3.38
C MET A 35 -5.34 -6.38 4.82
N ARG A 36 -5.27 -7.68 5.06
CA ARG A 36 -4.54 -8.26 6.19
C ARG A 36 -3.16 -8.66 5.70
N ALA A 37 -2.12 -8.29 6.44
CA ALA A 37 -0.76 -8.74 6.16
C ALA A 37 -0.15 -9.42 7.39
N THR A 38 0.55 -10.52 7.14
CA THR A 38 1.35 -11.24 8.14
C THR A 38 2.80 -11.22 7.66
N VAL A 39 3.67 -10.61 8.45
CA VAL A 39 5.10 -10.47 8.17
C VAL A 39 5.87 -11.43 9.07
N SER A 40 6.71 -12.26 8.46
CA SER A 40 7.59 -13.20 9.16
C SER A 40 9.08 -12.88 8.97
N GLY A 41 9.90 -13.41 9.88
CA GLY A 41 11.34 -13.21 9.93
C GLY A 41 11.80 -12.59 11.26
N MET A 42 12.88 -11.83 11.24
CA MET A 42 13.36 -11.07 12.40
C MET A 42 12.63 -9.72 12.47
N VAL A 43 11.40 -9.73 12.99
CA VAL A 43 10.48 -8.58 12.94
C VAL A 43 9.96 -8.10 14.30
N GLN A 44 10.28 -8.80 15.39
CA GLN A 44 9.98 -8.36 16.76
C GLN A 44 11.22 -7.81 17.46
N GLY A 45 11.04 -6.92 18.45
CA GLY A 45 12.15 -6.27 19.16
C GLY A 45 12.92 -5.22 18.35
N VAL A 46 12.56 -5.00 17.08
CA VAL A 46 13.27 -4.13 16.13
C VAL A 46 12.52 -2.83 15.79
N GLY A 47 11.47 -2.52 16.54
CA GLY A 47 10.64 -1.33 16.31
C GLY A 47 9.65 -1.43 15.14
N PHE A 48 9.35 -2.65 14.66
CA PHE A 48 8.52 -2.87 13.48
C PHE A 48 7.13 -2.24 13.59
N ARG A 49 6.42 -2.41 14.71
CA ARG A 49 5.10 -1.79 14.94
C ARG A 49 5.13 -0.26 14.78
N TYR A 50 6.17 0.38 15.31
CA TYR A 50 6.32 1.84 15.21
C TYR A 50 6.64 2.28 13.77
N PHE A 51 7.51 1.53 13.08
CA PHE A 51 7.77 1.72 11.65
C PHE A 51 6.48 1.64 10.82
N THR A 52 5.65 0.63 11.08
CA THR A 52 4.35 0.43 10.42
C THR A 52 3.41 1.62 10.65
N VAL A 53 3.32 2.15 11.88
CA VAL A 53 2.49 3.32 12.19
C VAL A 53 2.94 4.56 11.41
N ILE A 54 4.26 4.83 11.37
CA ILE A 54 4.79 5.98 10.61
C ILE A 54 4.49 5.82 9.11
N ALA A 55 4.67 4.62 8.58
CA ALA A 55 4.36 4.32 7.18
C ALA A 55 2.87 4.56 6.88
N ALA A 56 1.98 4.05 7.73
CA ALA A 56 0.54 4.21 7.57
C ALA A 56 0.12 5.68 7.60
N GLN A 57 0.66 6.48 8.53
CA GLN A 57 0.39 7.92 8.61
C GLN A 57 0.82 8.66 7.33
N ARG A 58 2.01 8.36 6.80
CA ARG A 58 2.51 9.00 5.56
C ARG A 58 1.72 8.61 4.32
N LEU A 59 1.12 7.42 4.32
CA LEU A 59 0.34 6.88 3.21
C LEU A 59 -1.17 7.11 3.36
N ASN A 60 -1.60 7.80 4.42
CA ASN A 60 -3.01 8.02 4.77
C ASN A 60 -3.82 6.71 4.88
N ILE A 61 -3.24 5.71 5.53
CA ILE A 61 -3.81 4.37 5.76
C ILE A 61 -4.39 4.28 7.16
N THR A 62 -5.52 3.60 7.28
CA THR A 62 -6.18 3.28 8.55
C THR A 62 -6.06 1.79 8.86
N GLY A 63 -6.29 1.39 10.12
CA GLY A 63 -6.22 -0.01 10.54
C GLY A 63 -5.39 -0.21 11.80
N TRP A 64 -4.62 -1.30 11.85
CA TRP A 64 -3.88 -1.64 13.05
C TRP A 64 -2.68 -2.55 12.81
N VAL A 65 -1.75 -2.61 13.77
CA VAL A 65 -0.61 -3.55 13.80
C VAL A 65 -0.41 -4.16 15.20
N ARG A 66 0.04 -5.41 15.28
CA ARG A 66 0.38 -6.10 16.54
C ARG A 66 1.45 -7.17 16.35
N ASN A 67 2.11 -7.55 17.44
CA ASN A 67 2.95 -8.74 17.46
C ASN A 67 2.09 -9.97 17.78
N MET A 68 2.47 -11.11 17.21
CA MET A 68 1.87 -12.42 17.44
C MET A 68 2.82 -13.28 18.28
N ARG A 69 2.30 -14.22 19.10
CA ARG A 69 3.13 -15.13 19.94
C ARG A 69 4.11 -15.99 19.15
N ASP A 70 3.79 -16.28 17.90
CA ASP A 70 4.61 -17.11 17.00
C ASP A 70 5.84 -16.38 16.46
N GLY A 71 6.05 -15.11 16.84
CA GLY A 71 7.17 -14.28 16.40
C GLY A 71 6.85 -13.39 15.19
N ASN A 72 5.66 -13.51 14.60
CA ASN A 72 5.23 -12.71 13.45
C ASN A 72 4.71 -11.33 13.87
N VAL A 73 4.58 -10.44 12.87
CA VAL A 73 3.82 -9.19 12.99
C VAL A 73 2.60 -9.28 12.08
N GLN A 74 1.43 -8.98 12.62
CA GLN A 74 0.19 -8.93 11.85
C GLN A 74 -0.34 -7.50 11.81
N LEU A 75 -0.89 -7.12 10.68
CA LEU A 75 -1.59 -5.85 10.52
C LEU A 75 -2.82 -5.98 9.63
N GLU A 76 -3.76 -5.05 9.82
CA GLU A 76 -4.77 -4.72 8.81
C GLU A 76 -4.53 -3.28 8.36
N ALA A 77 -4.59 -3.07 7.05
CA ALA A 77 -4.39 -1.77 6.42
C ALA A 77 -5.53 -1.49 5.46
N GLN A 78 -6.12 -0.32 5.56
CA GLN A 78 -7.20 0.16 4.72
C GLN A 78 -6.83 1.51 4.08
N GLY A 79 -6.97 1.61 2.76
CA GLY A 79 -6.62 2.80 1.99
C GLY A 79 -6.87 2.61 0.49
N SER A 80 -6.37 3.54 -0.33
CA SER A 80 -6.38 3.36 -1.78
C SER A 80 -5.47 2.20 -2.19
N GLN A 81 -5.68 1.64 -3.39
CA GLN A 81 -4.85 0.55 -3.89
C GLN A 81 -3.36 0.93 -3.93
N GLN A 82 -3.04 2.17 -4.35
CA GLN A 82 -1.66 2.65 -4.41
C GLN A 82 -1.05 2.77 -3.00
N ALA A 83 -1.84 3.24 -2.02
CA ALA A 83 -1.38 3.34 -0.64
C ALA A 83 -1.07 1.94 -0.06
N LEU A 84 -1.96 0.96 -0.28
CA LEU A 84 -1.74 -0.41 0.19
C LEU A 84 -0.53 -1.07 -0.48
N PHE A 85 -0.33 -0.83 -1.78
CA PHE A 85 0.86 -1.31 -2.49
C PHE A 85 2.15 -0.69 -1.91
N ALA A 86 2.19 0.63 -1.72
CA ALA A 86 3.32 1.31 -1.10
C ALA A 86 3.56 0.84 0.36
N MET A 87 2.49 0.47 1.07
CA MET A 87 2.58 -0.13 2.40
C MET A 87 3.23 -1.50 2.34
N TYR A 88 2.82 -2.36 1.40
CA TYR A 88 3.42 -3.67 1.18
C TYR A 88 4.92 -3.57 0.87
N GLU A 89 5.34 -2.64 -0.01
CA GLU A 89 6.76 -2.42 -0.30
C GLU A 89 7.55 -2.04 0.96
N ARG A 90 7.00 -1.14 1.79
CA ARG A 90 7.62 -0.77 3.07
C ARG A 90 7.73 -1.93 4.04
N LEU A 91 6.69 -2.76 4.14
CA LEU A 91 6.68 -3.95 5.00
C LEU A 91 7.69 -4.99 4.54
N SER A 92 7.96 -5.08 3.24
CA SER A 92 8.93 -6.01 2.66
C SER A 92 10.38 -5.61 2.97
N VAL A 93 10.63 -4.32 3.20
CA VAL A 93 11.94 -3.81 3.63
C VAL A 93 12.09 -3.81 5.14
N GLY A 94 11.04 -3.36 5.85
CA GLY A 94 11.03 -3.22 7.31
C GLY A 94 11.98 -2.14 7.86
N PRO A 95 12.07 -1.98 9.19
CA PRO A 95 13.05 -1.10 9.83
C PRO A 95 14.49 -1.62 9.71
N ARG A 96 15.47 -0.73 9.93
CA ARG A 96 16.92 -0.99 9.77
C ARG A 96 17.44 -2.30 10.38
N TRP A 97 16.90 -2.70 11.52
CA TRP A 97 17.36 -3.87 12.27
C TRP A 97 16.50 -5.11 12.04
N SER A 98 15.52 -5.04 11.15
CA SER A 98 14.69 -6.18 10.78
C SER A 98 15.30 -6.98 9.64
N ARG A 99 14.89 -8.25 9.55
CA ARG A 99 15.06 -9.08 8.36
C ARG A 99 13.71 -9.71 8.04
N VAL A 100 13.06 -9.18 7.01
CA VAL A 100 11.78 -9.70 6.53
C VAL A 100 12.06 -10.89 5.62
N GLU A 101 11.44 -12.03 5.91
CA GLU A 101 11.60 -13.25 5.12
C GLU A 101 10.40 -13.46 4.18
N HIS A 102 9.20 -13.17 4.67
CA HIS A 102 7.98 -13.28 3.87
C HIS A 102 6.91 -12.28 4.34
N VAL A 103 6.12 -11.80 3.38
CA VAL A 103 4.93 -10.97 3.62
C VAL A 103 3.75 -11.65 2.96
N ALA A 104 2.89 -12.29 3.75
CA ALA A 104 1.64 -12.86 3.27
C ALA A 104 0.54 -11.80 3.31
N THR A 105 -0.20 -11.61 2.22
CA THR A 105 -1.30 -10.64 2.15
C THR A 105 -2.61 -11.31 1.75
N GLU A 106 -3.70 -10.88 2.38
CA GLU A 106 -5.07 -11.31 2.09
C GLU A 106 -5.96 -10.08 1.93
N CYS A 107 -6.74 -10.01 0.85
CA CYS A 107 -7.78 -8.98 0.72
C CYS A 107 -8.95 -9.31 1.64
N ILE A 108 -9.35 -8.35 2.47
CA ILE A 108 -10.45 -8.51 3.42
C ILE A 108 -11.51 -7.41 3.21
N PRO A 109 -12.76 -7.58 3.68
CA PRO A 109 -13.78 -6.55 3.55
C PRO A 109 -13.37 -5.23 4.21
N VAL A 110 -13.73 -4.12 3.56
CA VAL A 110 -13.53 -2.78 4.11
C VAL A 110 -14.32 -2.60 5.40
N ARG A 111 -13.77 -1.79 6.29
CA ARG A 111 -14.39 -1.39 7.55
C ARG A 111 -14.74 0.08 7.50
N HIS A 112 -16.03 0.38 7.53
CA HIS A 112 -16.52 1.75 7.56
C HIS A 112 -16.28 2.40 8.94
N GLY A 113 -16.06 3.71 8.96
CA GLY A 113 -15.84 4.49 10.19
C GLY A 113 -14.47 4.31 10.84
N GLU A 114 -13.51 3.70 10.14
CA GLU A 114 -12.11 3.63 10.58
C GLU A 114 -11.37 4.90 10.14
N HIS A 115 -10.79 5.62 11.10
CA HIS A 115 -10.18 6.95 10.87
C HIS A 115 -8.73 7.06 11.31
N GLU A 116 -8.16 5.98 11.85
CA GLU A 116 -6.85 6.01 12.49
C GLU A 116 -6.14 4.67 12.32
N PHE A 117 -4.82 4.70 12.54
CA PHE A 117 -3.99 3.52 12.56
C PHE A 117 -3.43 3.30 13.97
N ARG A 118 -3.71 2.13 14.57
CA ARG A 118 -3.38 1.86 15.99
C ARG A 118 -2.43 0.69 16.18
N VAL A 119 -1.70 0.72 17.29
CA VAL A 119 -0.98 -0.47 17.78
C VAL A 119 -1.91 -1.23 18.74
N LEU A 120 -2.22 -2.48 18.45
CA LEU A 120 -2.96 -3.34 19.37
C LEU A 120 -2.03 -4.03 20.35
N ARG A 121 -2.62 -4.58 21.42
CA ARG A 121 -1.90 -5.46 22.35
C ARG A 121 -1.44 -6.71 21.62
N ASP A 122 -0.31 -7.23 22.08
CA ASP A 122 0.28 -8.43 21.52
C ASP A 122 -0.64 -9.62 21.82
N GLU A 123 -0.86 -10.46 20.81
CA GLU A 123 -1.66 -11.68 20.95
C GLU A 123 -0.77 -12.87 21.21
#